data_AF-A0A0F9UFD4-F1
#
_entry.id   AF-A0A0F9UFD4-F1
#
_cell.length_a   1.000
_cell.length_b   1.000
_cell.length_c   1.000
_cell.angle_alpha   90.00
_cell.angle_beta   90.00
_cell.angle_gamma   90.00
#
_symmetry.space_group_name_H-M   'P 1'
#
loop_
_entity.id
_entity.type
_entity.pdbx_description
1 polymer ?
#
loop_
_entity_poly.entity_id
_entity_poly.type
_entity_poly.pdbx_seq_one_letter_code
_entity_poly.pdbx_strand_id
1 'polypeptide(L)' 'MLEEYENWRGTEMQVEKCKDCGVNICILYSEDFFRCRDCHATLCSTCYYEEKCDECIQQAYQEQSWIKKLWDKILP' A
#
# COMPACT_ATOMS: atom_id res chain seq x y z
N MET A 1 15.01 42.07 -1.76
CA MET A 1 14.11 41.19 -0.99
C MET A 1 14.00 39.86 -1.71
N LEU A 2 15.05 39.03 -1.63
CA LEU A 2 15.10 37.68 -2.19
C LEU A 2 15.91 36.80 -1.23
N GLU A 3 15.44 36.74 0.02
CA GLU A 3 16.01 35.88 1.06
C GLU A 3 14.87 35.09 1.72
N GLU A 4 14.29 34.14 0.99
CA GLU A 4 13.40 33.12 1.55
C GLU A 4 13.59 31.77 0.83
N TYR A 5 14.85 31.34 0.64
CA TYR A 5 15.16 30.02 0.05
C TYR A 5 15.85 29.04 1.01
N GLU A 6 15.92 29.34 2.30
CA GLU A 6 16.64 28.50 3.26
C GLU A 6 15.82 28.25 4.51
N ASN A 7 14.96 27.21 4.50
CA ASN A 7 14.69 26.35 5.67
C ASN A 7 13.76 25.14 5.43
N TRP A 8 13.90 24.41 4.31
CA TRP A 8 13.29 23.06 4.20
C TRP A 8 14.19 21.94 4.76
N ARG A 9 15.28 22.28 5.45
CA ARG A 9 16.29 21.34 5.98
C ARG A 9 15.84 20.46 7.16
N GLY A 10 14.55 20.36 7.44
CA GLY A 10 14.00 19.51 8.50
C GLY A 10 12.85 18.59 8.07
N THR A 11 12.43 18.62 6.80
CA THR A 11 11.32 17.78 6.32
C THR A 11 11.86 16.74 5.36
N GLU A 12 12.18 15.55 5.85
CA GLU A 12 12.54 14.41 4.99
C GLU A 12 11.31 13.98 4.18
N MET A 13 11.28 14.32 2.89
CA MET A 13 10.27 13.83 1.97
C MET A 13 10.57 12.37 1.63
N GLN A 14 9.65 11.47 1.96
CA GLN A 14 9.74 10.06 1.57
C GLN A 14 8.92 9.84 0.31
N VAL A 15 9.44 9.04 -0.62
CA VAL A 15 8.70 8.64 -1.83
C VAL A 15 8.39 7.15 -1.71
N GLU A 16 7.11 6.84 -1.57
CA GLU A 16 6.59 5.48 -1.58
C GLU A 16 5.88 5.19 -2.89
N LYS A 17 5.55 3.92 -3.15
CA LYS A 17 4.71 3.55 -4.31
C LYS A 17 3.38 3.02 -3.85
N CYS A 18 2.30 3.45 -4.51
CA CYS A 18 1.00 2.82 -4.38
C CYS A 18 1.11 1.36 -4.82
N LYS A 19 0.66 0.43 -3.97
CA LYS A 19 0.75 -0.98 -4.28
C LYS A 19 -0.11 -1.39 -5.48
N ASP A 20 -1.30 -0.81 -5.61
CA ASP A 20 -2.30 -1.23 -6.60
C ASP A 20 -2.01 -0.61 -7.98
N CYS A 21 -1.79 0.70 -8.05
CA CYS A 21 -1.59 1.39 -9.33
C CYS A 21 -0.14 1.79 -9.63
N GLY A 22 0.80 1.55 -8.72
CA GLY A 22 2.24 1.78 -8.94
C GLY A 22 2.68 3.24 -8.99
N VAL A 23 1.77 4.21 -8.79
CA VAL A 23 2.11 5.63 -8.79
C VAL A 23 3.00 5.98 -7.60
N ASN A 24 3.93 6.91 -7.80
CA ASN A 24 4.75 7.42 -6.71
C ASN A 24 3.92 8.35 -5.81
N ILE A 25 4.07 8.20 -4.50
CA ILE A 25 3.38 8.96 -3.46
C ILE A 25 4.47 9.73 -2.69
N CYS A 26 4.40 11.05 -2.74
CA CYS A 26 5.27 11.91 -1.94
C CYS A 26 4.65 12.08 -0.55
N ILE A 27 5.38 11.69 0.48
CA ILE A 27 4.97 11.79 1.88
C ILE A 27 5.81 12.88 2.55
N LEU A 28 5.11 13.85 3.13
CA LEU A 28 5.66 14.84 4.06
C LEU A 28 5.24 14.40 5.47
N TYR A 29 6.18 14.37 6.42
CA TYR A 29 5.96 13.80 7.76
C TYR A 29 4.69 14.36 8.46
N SER A 30 3.91 13.46 9.04
CA SER A 30 2.71 13.62 9.90
C SER A 30 1.32 13.53 9.26
N GLU A 31 1.18 13.35 7.95
CA GLU A 31 -0.14 13.08 7.37
C GLU A 31 -0.50 11.59 7.40
N ASP A 32 -1.73 11.30 7.84
CA ASP A 32 -2.28 9.96 7.92
C ASP A 32 -2.10 9.20 6.60
N PHE A 33 -1.26 8.16 6.65
CA PHE A 33 -1.00 7.32 5.49
C PHE A 33 -2.26 6.54 5.10
N PHE A 34 -2.58 6.52 3.80
CA PHE A 34 -3.58 5.61 3.25
C PHE A 34 -3.03 4.19 3.21
N ARG A 35 -3.06 3.51 4.36
CA ARG A 35 -2.66 2.10 4.48
C ARG A 35 -3.88 1.21 4.52
N CYS A 36 -3.84 0.12 3.76
CA CYS A 36 -4.82 -0.94 3.94
C CYS A 36 -4.78 -1.44 5.39
N ARG A 37 -5.94 -1.62 6.02
CA ARG A 37 -6.01 -2.05 7.42
C ARG A 37 -5.52 -3.48 7.62
N ASP A 38 -5.78 -4.35 6.64
CA ASP A 38 -5.57 -5.79 6.79
C ASP A 38 -4.16 -6.21 6.36
N CYS A 39 -3.67 -5.71 5.20
CA CYS A 39 -2.35 -6.05 4.69
C CYS A 39 -1.28 -4.97 4.90
N HIS A 40 -1.66 -3.80 5.44
CA HIS A 40 -0.76 -2.64 5.65
C HIS A 40 -0.09 -2.08 4.39
N ALA A 41 -0.56 -2.46 3.20
CA ALA A 41 -0.10 -1.91 1.93
C ALA A 41 -0.27 -0.40 1.85
N THR A 42 0.76 0.30 1.35
CA THR A 42 0.68 1.74 1.05
C THR A 42 -0.12 1.95 -0.23
N LEU A 43 -1.19 2.76 -0.15
CA LEU A 43 -2.06 3.09 -1.26
C LEU A 43 -2.04 4.61 -1.51
N CYS A 44 -2.35 5.02 -2.74
CA CYS A 44 -2.71 6.41 -2.98
C CYS A 44 -4.15 6.64 -2.50
N SER A 45 -4.54 7.90 -2.31
CA SER A 45 -5.89 8.26 -1.85
C SER A 45 -6.98 7.65 -2.73
N THR A 46 -6.81 7.67 -4.06
CA THR A 46 -7.77 7.08 -5.00
C THR A 46 -7.98 5.59 -4.73
N CYS A 47 -6.92 4.79 -4.73
CA CYS A 47 -7.03 3.33 -4.51
C CYS A 47 -7.54 3.00 -3.10
N TYR A 48 -7.22 3.82 -2.09
CA TYR A 48 -7.69 3.60 -0.73
C TYR A 48 -9.22 3.68 -0.59
N TYR A 49 -9.88 4.59 -1.33
CA TYR A 49 -11.33 4.77 -1.26
C TYR A 49 -12.13 3.82 -2.16
N GLU A 50 -11.48 2.96 -2.96
CA GLU A 50 -12.17 1.99 -3.82
C GLU A 50 -12.69 0.75 -3.07
N GLU A 51 -12.46 0.67 -1.74
CA GLU A 51 -12.86 -0.45 -0.84
C GLU A 51 -12.31 -1.84 -1.23
N LYS A 52 -11.45 -1.91 -2.27
CA LYS A 52 -10.80 -3.12 -2.76
C LYS A 52 -9.30 -2.89 -2.73
N CYS A 53 -8.59 -3.73 -1.98
CA CYS A 53 -7.13 -3.76 -1.99
C CYS A 53 -6.66 -5.01 -2.73
N ASP A 54 -5.93 -4.81 -3.83
CA ASP A 54 -5.50 -5.92 -4.70
C ASP A 54 -4.58 -6.90 -3.96
N GLU A 55 -3.76 -6.41 -3.02
CA GLU A 55 -2.92 -7.26 -2.19
C GLU A 55 -3.73 -8.20 -1.29
N CYS A 56 -4.81 -7.71 -0.66
CA CYS A 56 -5.72 -8.56 0.11
C CYS A 56 -6.44 -9.59 -0.77
N ILE A 57 -6.84 -9.19 -1.98
CA ILE A 57 -7.49 -10.09 -2.94
C ILE A 57 -6.53 -11.21 -3.37
N GLN A 58 -5.28 -10.85 -3.69
CA GLN A 58 -4.25 -11.84 -4.08
C GLN A 58 -3.93 -12.80 -2.93
N GLN A 59 -3.82 -12.31 -1.70
CA GLN A 59 -3.61 -13.15 -0.52
C GLN A 59 -4.77 -14.13 -0.34
N ALA A 60 -6.03 -13.69 -0.43
CA ALA A 60 -7.19 -14.56 -0.34
C ALA A 60 -7.22 -15.65 -1.44
N TYR A 61 -6.84 -15.32 -2.68
CA TYR A 61 -6.74 -16.32 -3.76
C TYR A 61 -5.63 -17.34 -3.52
N GLN A 62 -4.47 -16.89 -3.06
CA GLN A 62 -3.38 -17.80 -2.67
C GLN A 62 -3.83 -18.70 -1.53
N GLU A 63 -4.65 -18.17 -0.61
CA GLU A 63 -5.16 -18.94 0.51
C GLU A 63 -6.08 -20.09 0.08
N GLN A 64 -7.04 -19.79 -0.79
CA GLN A 64 -7.92 -20.79 -1.36
C GLN A 64 -7.15 -21.84 -2.20
N SER A 65 -6.09 -21.41 -2.89
CA SER A 65 -5.23 -22.31 -3.69
C SER A 65 -4.49 -23.33 -2.83
N TRP A 66 -3.94 -22.93 -1.67
CA TRP A 66 -3.28 -23.89 -0.78
C TRP A 66 -4.28 -24.84 -0.13
N ILE A 67 -5.46 -24.34 0.27
CA ILE A 67 -6.53 -25.18 0.82
C ILE A 67 -6.90 -26.27 -0.20
N LYS A 68 -7.15 -25.88 -1.46
CA LYS A 68 -7.47 -26.84 -2.53
C LYS A 68 -6.37 -27.89 -2.73
N LYS A 69 -5.10 -27.47 -2.78
CA LYS A 69 -3.95 -28.38 -2.87
C LYS A 69 -3.83 -29.32 -1.67
N LEU A 70 -4.30 -28.91 -0.49
CA LEU A 70 -4.33 -29.74 0.71
C LEU A 70 -5.43 -30.79 0.62
N TRP A 71 -6.64 -30.39 0.18
CA TRP A 71 -7.75 -31.31 -0.04
C TRP A 71 -7.44 -32.37 -1.11
N ASP A 72 -6.84 -31.97 -2.23
CA ASP A 72 -6.41 -32.88 -3.31
C ASP A 72 -5.35 -33.90 -2.85
N LYS A 73 -4.67 -33.67 -1.72
CA LYS A 73 -3.72 -34.61 -1.11
C LYS A 73 -4.35 -35.52 -0.04
N ILE A 74 -5.50 -35.12 0.52
CA ILE A 74 -6.17 -35.83 1.62
C ILE A 74 -7.28 -36.75 1.10
N LEU A 75 -7.94 -36.39 0.00
CA LEU A 75 -8.94 -37.23 -0.64
C LEU A 75 -8.27 -38.11 -1.72
N PRO A 76 -8.33 -39.46 -1.61
CA PRO A 76 -7.78 -40.39 -2.60
C PRO A 76 -8.51 -40.36 -3.95
#